data_AF-A0A954IKW6-F1
#
_entry.id   AF-A0A954IKW6-F1
#
_cell.length_a   1.000
_cell.length_b   1.000
_cell.length_c   1.000
_cell.angle_alpha   90.00
_cell.angle_beta   90.00
_cell.angle_gamma   90.00
#
_symmetry.space_group_name_H-M   'P 1'
#
loop_
_entity.id
_entity.type
_entity.pdbx_description
1 polymer ?
#
loop_
_entity_poly.entity_id
_entity_poly.type
_entity_poly.pdbx_seq_one_letter_code
_entity_poly.pdbx_strand_id
1 'polypeptide(L)'
;VQIPREPDERFDAMMNVALYEGAHVVRGLEFLLRTHGTCNTVTAMSQLIQQMSPEERRKSAAMMVRSLYEDLSASVKRHVEQRQPVLNPAASLTELIGSREWLFADGNYHVDVSHLHSIVAFARHLQREDPELRLAIEMARYGSQLSEHLRYPGDVPFDDYYTAHLHFLNALAGDEVDEGLDYFIGRLEHEPDERDRQLIAFVIVDLANRVGQIPRALEAAAPYVSRMEDHSGFSFTSFCIQHGRSDVLEAMARKNDDVLGVATALLTRSAPSSVTT
;
A
#
# COMPACT_ATOMS: atom_id res chain seq x y z
N VAL A 1 26.22 -9.18 -8.71
CA VAL A 1 26.95 -9.46 -7.45
C VAL A 1 26.32 -10.67 -6.77
N GLN A 2 27.09 -11.74 -6.57
CA GLN A 2 26.64 -12.92 -5.82
C GLN A 2 26.67 -12.63 -4.33
N ILE A 3 25.67 -13.09 -3.58
CA ILE A 3 25.65 -12.96 -2.13
C ILE A 3 26.60 -14.01 -1.55
N PRO A 4 27.63 -13.62 -0.79
CA PRO A 4 28.57 -14.55 -0.19
C PRO A 4 27.86 -15.41 0.85
N ARG A 5 28.37 -16.63 1.05
CA ARG A 5 27.82 -17.59 2.01
C ARG A 5 28.06 -17.15 3.47
N GLU A 6 29.14 -16.42 3.70
CA GLU A 6 29.46 -15.71 4.93
C GLU A 6 29.72 -14.23 4.56
N PRO A 7 28.87 -13.29 4.98
CA PRO A 7 29.12 -11.87 4.82
C PRO A 7 30.42 -11.47 5.52
N ASP A 8 31.31 -10.78 4.81
CA ASP A 8 32.53 -10.20 5.36
C ASP A 8 32.41 -8.67 5.49
N GLU A 9 33.39 -8.02 6.12
CA GLU A 9 33.40 -6.56 6.30
C GLU A 9 33.25 -5.79 4.97
N ARG A 10 33.73 -6.37 3.85
CA ARG A 10 33.61 -5.77 2.52
C ARG A 10 32.17 -5.84 2.00
N PHE A 11 31.50 -6.97 2.23
CA PHE A 11 30.09 -7.12 1.90
C PHE A 11 29.24 -6.16 2.72
N ASP A 12 29.52 -5.99 4.01
CA ASP A 12 28.80 -5.05 4.88
C ASP A 12 28.99 -3.61 4.45
N ALA A 13 30.22 -3.21 4.10
CA ALA A 13 30.50 -1.88 3.54
C ALA A 13 29.74 -1.64 2.23
N MET A 14 29.73 -2.63 1.32
CA MET A 14 28.97 -2.56 0.07
C MET A 14 27.47 -2.47 0.32
N MET A 15 26.94 -3.27 1.26
CA MET A 15 25.52 -3.24 1.63
C MET A 15 25.14 -1.87 2.21
N ASN A 16 26.01 -1.27 3.02
CA ASN A 16 25.80 0.06 3.58
C ASN A 16 25.69 1.14 2.49
N VAL A 17 26.62 1.13 1.52
CA VAL A 17 26.57 2.03 0.36
C VAL A 17 25.31 1.81 -0.49
N ALA A 18 24.96 0.55 -0.75
CA ALA A 18 23.79 0.23 -1.56
C ALA A 18 22.48 0.67 -0.88
N LEU A 19 22.35 0.45 0.43
CA LEU A 19 21.11 0.65 1.17
C LEU A 19 20.98 2.05 1.77
N TYR A 20 21.93 2.45 2.62
CA TYR A 20 21.83 3.66 3.43
C TYR A 20 22.41 4.90 2.76
N GLU A 21 23.40 4.74 1.88
CA GLU A 21 23.86 5.84 1.02
C GLU A 21 23.02 5.97 -0.27
N GLY A 22 22.03 5.10 -0.47
CA GLY A 22 21.04 5.19 -1.54
C GLY A 22 21.54 4.79 -2.93
N ALA A 23 22.71 4.14 -3.05
CA ALA A 23 23.27 3.82 -4.37
C ALA A 23 22.44 2.77 -5.14
N HIS A 24 21.80 1.82 -4.43
CA HIS A 24 20.89 0.82 -5.04
C HIS A 24 19.96 0.19 -3.99
N VAL A 25 19.01 0.95 -3.46
CA VAL A 25 18.21 0.61 -2.26
C VAL A 25 17.55 -0.77 -2.35
N VAL A 26 16.89 -1.09 -3.48
CA VAL A 26 16.19 -2.38 -3.66
C VAL A 26 17.13 -3.58 -3.52
N ARG A 27 18.35 -3.46 -4.05
CA ARG A 27 19.35 -4.53 -3.97
C ARG A 27 19.96 -4.61 -2.58
N GLY A 28 20.14 -3.48 -1.92
CA GLY A 28 20.52 -3.40 -0.51
C GLY A 28 19.51 -4.12 0.40
N LEU A 29 18.21 -3.91 0.19
CA LEU A 29 17.15 -4.62 0.92
C LEU A 29 17.13 -6.11 0.61
N GLU A 30 17.35 -6.52 -0.64
CA GLU A 30 17.47 -7.95 -0.99
C GLU A 30 18.67 -8.62 -0.29
N PHE A 31 19.80 -7.91 -0.20
CA PHE A 31 20.97 -8.37 0.53
C PHE A 31 20.69 -8.50 2.03
N LEU A 32 20.04 -7.50 2.61
CA LEU A 32 19.66 -7.51 4.02
C LEU A 32 18.68 -8.65 4.33
N LEU A 33 17.69 -8.87 3.47
CA LEU A 33 16.72 -9.95 3.62
C LEU A 33 17.39 -11.33 3.64
N ARG A 34 18.35 -11.55 2.74
CA ARG A 34 19.03 -12.84 2.59
C ARG A 34 20.10 -13.12 3.64
N THR A 35 20.65 -12.08 4.27
CA THR A 35 21.76 -12.21 5.24
C THR A 35 21.33 -11.98 6.69
N HIS A 36 20.41 -11.05 6.93
CA HIS A 36 19.97 -10.62 8.26
C HIS A 36 18.48 -10.91 8.54
N GLY A 37 17.74 -11.42 7.54
CA GLY A 37 16.37 -11.88 7.68
C GLY A 37 15.30 -10.79 7.62
N THR A 38 14.04 -11.22 7.77
CA THR A 38 12.84 -10.39 7.56
C THR A 38 12.74 -9.24 8.56
N CYS A 39 13.01 -9.46 9.85
CA CYS A 39 12.88 -8.44 10.90
C CYS A 39 13.77 -7.20 10.63
N ASN A 40 15.05 -7.42 10.34
CA ASN A 40 15.99 -6.35 10.03
C ASN A 40 15.58 -5.61 8.74
N THR A 41 15.08 -6.34 7.75
CA THR A 41 14.66 -5.76 6.48
C THR A 41 13.39 -4.93 6.60
N VAL A 42 12.40 -5.40 7.37
CA VAL A 42 11.20 -4.63 7.71
C VAL A 42 11.58 -3.33 8.41
N THR A 43 12.48 -3.40 9.38
CA THR A 43 12.95 -2.23 10.13
C THR A 43 13.63 -1.21 9.21
N ALA A 44 14.59 -1.66 8.40
CA ALA A 44 15.32 -0.79 7.48
C ALA A 44 14.40 -0.18 6.41
N MET A 45 13.52 -1.00 5.81
CA MET A 45 12.58 -0.51 4.81
C MET A 45 11.62 0.53 5.41
N SER A 46 11.09 0.31 6.61
CA SER A 46 10.19 1.27 7.28
C SER A 46 10.85 2.64 7.46
N GLN A 47 12.15 2.67 7.77
CA GLN A 47 12.90 3.92 7.95
C GLN A 47 13.20 4.63 6.62
N LEU A 48 13.50 3.86 5.58
CA LEU A 48 13.92 4.39 4.28
C LEU A 48 12.75 4.69 3.34
N ILE A 49 11.56 4.14 3.59
CA ILE A 49 10.45 4.14 2.62
C ILE A 49 10.10 5.54 2.12
N GLN A 50 10.14 6.56 2.99
CA GLN A 50 9.83 7.95 2.61
C GLN A 50 10.86 8.58 1.68
N GLN A 51 12.11 8.12 1.72
CA GLN A 51 13.21 8.60 0.87
C GLN A 51 13.32 7.85 -0.45
N MET A 52 12.70 6.67 -0.54
CA MET A 52 12.68 5.86 -1.75
C MET A 52 11.80 6.48 -2.83
N SER A 53 12.21 6.31 -4.09
CA SER A 53 11.36 6.61 -5.25
C SER A 53 10.14 5.68 -5.31
N PRO A 54 9.07 6.06 -6.02
CA PRO A 54 7.88 5.22 -6.18
C PRO A 54 8.20 3.82 -6.74
N GLU A 55 9.11 3.72 -7.69
CA GLU A 55 9.51 2.45 -8.29
C GLU A 55 10.27 1.56 -7.29
N GLU A 56 11.15 2.14 -6.48
CA GLU A 56 11.86 1.40 -5.43
C GLU A 56 10.90 0.89 -4.36
N ARG A 57 9.94 1.73 -3.92
CA ARG A 57 8.91 1.31 -2.95
C ARG A 57 8.12 0.11 -3.48
N ARG A 58 7.68 0.18 -4.73
CA ARG A 58 6.96 -0.91 -5.42
C ARG A 58 7.78 -2.20 -5.45
N LYS A 59 9.02 -2.14 -5.96
CA LYS A 59 9.89 -3.32 -6.09
C LYS A 59 10.23 -3.95 -4.74
N SER A 60 10.53 -3.14 -3.74
CA SER A 60 10.81 -3.61 -2.38
C SER A 60 9.58 -4.22 -1.73
N ALA A 61 8.40 -3.61 -1.88
CA ALA A 61 7.14 -4.17 -1.39
C ALA A 61 6.85 -5.54 -2.03
N ALA A 62 7.02 -5.67 -3.34
CA ALA A 62 6.83 -6.94 -4.04
C ALA A 62 7.77 -8.04 -3.50
N MET A 63 9.06 -7.72 -3.33
CA MET A 63 10.02 -8.65 -2.75
C MET A 63 9.60 -9.11 -1.34
N MET A 64 9.21 -8.18 -0.47
CA MET A 64 8.82 -8.48 0.91
C MET A 64 7.53 -9.32 0.97
N VAL A 65 6.52 -8.98 0.16
CA VAL A 65 5.27 -9.74 0.06
C VAL A 65 5.54 -11.17 -0.38
N ARG A 66 6.34 -11.36 -1.44
CA ARG A 66 6.66 -12.70 -1.94
C ARG A 66 7.36 -13.55 -0.88
N SER A 67 8.39 -13.00 -0.24
CA SER A 67 9.15 -13.72 0.80
C SER A 67 8.25 -14.13 1.97
N LEU A 68 7.43 -13.23 2.50
CA LEU A 68 6.57 -13.55 3.64
C LEU A 68 5.44 -14.50 3.26
N TYR A 69 4.88 -14.36 2.06
CA TYR A 69 3.83 -15.24 1.57
C TYR A 69 4.31 -16.69 1.46
N GLU A 70 5.53 -16.91 0.96
CA GLU A 70 6.15 -18.24 0.88
C GLU A 70 6.29 -18.87 2.28
N ASP A 71 6.84 -18.12 3.25
CA ASP A 71 7.01 -18.58 4.63
C ASP A 71 5.68 -18.89 5.33
N LEU A 72 4.71 -17.99 5.17
CA LEU A 72 3.36 -18.13 5.75
C LEU A 72 2.64 -19.33 5.14
N SER A 73 2.62 -19.44 3.81
CA SER A 73 1.93 -20.52 3.10
C SER A 73 2.55 -21.87 3.44
N ALA A 74 3.89 -21.97 3.50
CA ALA A 74 4.56 -23.20 3.92
C ALA A 74 4.22 -23.58 5.37
N SER A 75 4.11 -22.60 6.27
CA SER A 75 3.81 -22.85 7.69
C SER A 75 2.35 -23.25 7.91
N VAL A 76 1.40 -22.58 7.26
CA VAL A 76 -0.02 -22.97 7.27
C VAL A 76 -0.19 -24.35 6.65
N LYS A 77 0.39 -24.60 5.47
CA LYS A 77 0.31 -25.90 4.79
C LYS A 77 0.79 -27.03 5.68
N ARG A 78 1.97 -26.90 6.32
CA ARG A 78 2.48 -27.90 7.27
C ARG A 78 1.51 -28.19 8.41
N HIS A 79 0.86 -27.18 8.97
CA HIS A 79 -0.12 -27.37 10.04
C HIS A 79 -1.40 -28.05 9.52
N VAL A 80 -1.85 -27.72 8.31
CA VAL A 80 -2.98 -28.40 7.66
C VAL A 80 -2.67 -29.87 7.37
N GLU A 81 -1.49 -30.18 6.83
CA GLU A 81 -1.08 -31.55 6.51
C GLU A 81 -1.06 -32.48 7.73
N GLN A 82 -0.80 -31.95 8.93
CA GLN A 82 -0.84 -32.72 10.18
C GLN A 82 -2.24 -33.25 10.52
N ARG A 83 -3.30 -32.57 10.08
CA ARG A 83 -4.70 -32.97 10.34
C ARG A 83 -5.41 -33.52 9.11
N GLN A 84 -5.03 -33.06 7.92
CA GLN A 84 -5.60 -33.43 6.63
C GLN A 84 -4.46 -33.81 5.67
N PRO A 85 -4.09 -35.10 5.59
CA PRO A 85 -2.93 -35.55 4.80
C PRO A 85 -3.08 -35.36 3.29
N VAL A 86 -4.31 -35.19 2.80
CA VAL A 86 -4.60 -34.99 1.38
C VAL A 86 -4.94 -33.52 1.16
N LEU A 87 -3.96 -32.77 0.67
CA LEU A 87 -4.14 -31.39 0.23
C LEU A 87 -3.76 -31.24 -1.24
N ASN A 88 -4.43 -30.30 -1.90
CA ASN A 88 -3.96 -29.83 -3.20
C ASN A 88 -2.57 -29.18 -3.00
N PRO A 89 -1.51 -29.67 -3.66
CA PRO A 89 -0.17 -29.09 -3.50
C PRO A 89 -0.09 -27.63 -3.93
N ALA A 90 -0.97 -27.21 -4.84
CA ALA A 90 -1.10 -25.86 -5.38
C ALA A 90 -2.19 -25.03 -4.69
N ALA A 91 -2.66 -25.44 -3.50
CA ALA A 91 -3.68 -24.70 -2.78
C ALA A 91 -3.19 -23.28 -2.44
N SER A 92 -4.02 -22.28 -2.66
CA SER A 92 -3.74 -20.91 -2.23
C SER A 92 -3.84 -20.77 -0.71
N LEU A 93 -3.30 -19.68 -0.15
CA LEU A 93 -3.42 -19.42 1.28
C LEU A 93 -4.89 -19.27 1.69
N THR A 94 -5.72 -18.65 0.85
CA THR A 94 -7.17 -18.53 1.02
C THR A 94 -7.85 -19.89 1.07
N GLU A 95 -7.50 -20.81 0.17
CA GLU A 95 -8.02 -22.18 0.18
C GLU A 95 -7.54 -22.96 1.42
N LEU A 96 -6.31 -22.71 1.88
CA LEU A 96 -5.75 -23.35 3.07
C LEU A 96 -6.40 -22.86 4.37
N ILE A 97 -6.77 -21.58 4.48
CA ILE A 97 -7.45 -21.06 5.68
C ILE A 97 -8.97 -21.25 5.66
N GLY A 98 -9.56 -21.39 4.47
CA GLY A 98 -11.00 -21.50 4.28
C GLY A 98 -11.61 -22.64 5.12
N SER A 99 -12.65 -22.34 5.89
CA SER A 99 -13.39 -23.29 6.73
C SER A 99 -12.54 -24.04 7.76
N ARG A 100 -11.37 -23.52 8.13
CA ARG A 100 -10.45 -24.13 9.11
C ARG A 100 -10.18 -23.20 10.29
N GLU A 101 -11.24 -22.79 10.99
CA GLU A 101 -11.18 -21.92 12.18
C GLU A 101 -10.19 -22.41 13.24
N TRP A 102 -10.00 -23.72 13.33
CA TRP A 102 -9.04 -24.35 14.24
C TRP A 102 -7.57 -23.94 13.99
N LEU A 103 -7.23 -23.39 12.82
CA LEU A 103 -5.89 -22.84 12.55
C LEU A 103 -5.58 -21.65 13.45
N PHE A 104 -6.61 -20.91 13.88
CA PHE A 104 -6.51 -19.69 14.67
C PHE A 104 -7.00 -19.86 16.11
N ALA A 105 -7.46 -21.07 16.46
CA ALA A 105 -7.88 -21.40 17.81
C ALA A 105 -6.74 -21.14 18.82
N ASP A 106 -7.13 -20.73 20.03
CA ASP A 106 -6.21 -20.45 21.14
C ASP A 106 -5.12 -19.41 20.83
N GLY A 107 -5.39 -18.50 19.88
CA GLY A 107 -4.46 -17.44 19.49
C GLY A 107 -3.29 -17.95 18.65
N ASN A 108 -3.45 -19.09 17.98
CA ASN A 108 -2.41 -19.65 17.13
C ASN A 108 -2.14 -18.80 15.88
N TYR A 109 -0.87 -18.72 15.49
CA TYR A 109 -0.40 -17.99 14.31
C TYR A 109 0.79 -18.71 13.66
N HIS A 110 1.03 -18.46 12.37
CA HIS A 110 1.97 -19.23 11.54
C HIS A 110 3.12 -18.38 10.98
N VAL A 111 3.14 -17.10 11.32
CA VAL A 111 4.18 -16.15 10.94
C VAL A 111 4.26 -15.05 12.00
N ASP A 112 5.41 -14.41 12.13
CA ASP A 112 5.54 -13.24 13.00
C ASP A 112 4.52 -12.16 12.59
N VAL A 113 3.65 -11.80 13.52
CA VAL A 113 2.52 -10.91 13.25
C VAL A 113 2.97 -9.46 13.02
N SER A 114 4.10 -9.05 13.61
CA SER A 114 4.68 -7.74 13.34
C SER A 114 5.22 -7.64 11.92
N HIS A 115 5.83 -8.72 11.40
CA HIS A 115 6.23 -8.80 9.99
C HIS A 115 5.03 -8.75 9.06
N LEU A 116 3.98 -9.54 9.36
CA LEU A 116 2.75 -9.57 8.58
C LEU A 116 2.13 -8.17 8.48
N HIS A 117 2.00 -7.50 9.62
CA HIS A 117 1.50 -6.14 9.70
C HIS A 117 2.33 -5.22 8.79
N SER A 118 3.62 -5.03 9.05
CA SER A 118 4.43 -4.11 8.23
C SER A 118 4.41 -4.41 6.72
N ILE A 119 4.43 -5.68 6.32
CA ILE A 119 4.49 -6.07 4.90
C ILE A 119 3.13 -5.84 4.20
N VAL A 120 2.00 -6.03 4.88
CA VAL A 120 0.68 -5.64 4.36
C VAL A 120 0.61 -4.12 4.15
N ALA A 121 1.16 -3.32 5.06
CA ALA A 121 1.26 -1.87 4.85
C ALA A 121 2.13 -1.48 3.65
N PHE A 122 3.26 -2.18 3.42
CA PHE A 122 4.11 -1.95 2.25
C PHE A 122 3.41 -2.30 0.93
N ALA A 123 2.53 -3.30 0.93
CA ALA A 123 1.80 -3.74 -0.25
C ALA A 123 0.93 -2.64 -0.89
N ARG A 124 0.60 -1.57 -0.15
CA ARG A 124 -0.10 -0.39 -0.70
C ARG A 124 0.67 0.29 -1.84
N HIS A 125 1.99 0.08 -1.95
CA HIS A 125 2.83 0.61 -3.04
C HIS A 125 2.86 -0.26 -4.30
N LEU A 126 2.23 -1.45 -4.30
CA LEU A 126 2.12 -2.30 -5.47
C LEU A 126 1.26 -1.65 -6.55
N GLN A 127 1.31 -2.14 -7.78
CA GLN A 127 0.43 -1.72 -8.87
C GLN A 127 -0.45 -2.89 -9.33
N ARG A 128 -1.46 -2.59 -10.14
CA ARG A 128 -2.44 -3.58 -10.61
C ARG A 128 -1.78 -4.76 -11.35
N GLU A 129 -0.68 -4.48 -12.04
CA GLU A 129 0.07 -5.46 -12.83
C GLU A 129 0.99 -6.34 -11.98
N ASP A 130 1.20 -6.01 -10.69
CA ASP A 130 2.06 -6.80 -9.83
C ASP A 130 1.37 -8.09 -9.38
N PRO A 131 1.93 -9.28 -9.69
CA PRO A 131 1.34 -10.55 -9.25
C PRO A 131 1.29 -10.67 -7.72
N GLU A 132 2.21 -10.02 -7.01
CA GLU A 132 2.26 -9.97 -5.55
C GLU A 132 1.02 -9.32 -4.93
N LEU A 133 0.27 -8.52 -5.68
CA LEU A 133 -0.95 -7.89 -5.17
C LEU A 133 -1.96 -8.94 -4.70
N ARG A 134 -2.09 -10.05 -5.43
CA ARG A 134 -2.95 -11.17 -5.03
C ARG A 134 -2.46 -11.82 -3.75
N LEU A 135 -1.15 -12.02 -3.61
CA LEU A 135 -0.54 -12.58 -2.40
C LEU A 135 -0.78 -11.69 -1.18
N ALA A 136 -0.65 -10.37 -1.34
CA ALA A 136 -0.91 -9.40 -0.28
C ALA A 136 -2.37 -9.41 0.18
N ILE A 137 -3.33 -9.54 -0.75
CA ILE A 137 -4.75 -9.70 -0.41
C ILE A 137 -4.96 -10.94 0.45
N GLU A 138 -4.39 -12.09 0.06
CA GLU A 138 -4.52 -13.32 0.83
C GLU A 138 -3.85 -13.23 2.21
N MET A 139 -2.72 -12.54 2.32
CA MET A 139 -2.07 -12.23 3.60
C MET A 139 -2.95 -11.35 4.50
N ALA A 140 -3.60 -10.33 3.93
CA ALA A 140 -4.52 -9.48 4.68
C ALA A 140 -5.77 -10.27 5.14
N ARG A 141 -6.27 -11.20 4.32
CA ARG A 141 -7.34 -12.14 4.72
C ARG A 141 -6.88 -13.03 5.86
N TYR A 142 -5.69 -13.62 5.78
CA TYR A 142 -5.11 -14.38 6.89
C TYR A 142 -5.03 -13.54 8.17
N GLY A 143 -4.50 -12.31 8.07
CA GLY A 143 -4.38 -11.39 9.21
C GLY A 143 -5.72 -11.03 9.86
N SER A 144 -6.79 -10.90 9.06
CA SER A 144 -8.14 -10.63 9.57
C SER A 144 -8.70 -11.74 10.47
N GLN A 145 -8.22 -12.98 10.30
CA GLN A 145 -8.63 -14.17 11.06
C GLN A 145 -7.85 -14.34 12.38
N LEU A 146 -6.77 -13.58 12.58
CA LEU A 146 -6.02 -13.61 13.83
C LEU A 146 -6.90 -13.18 15.00
N SER A 147 -6.60 -13.70 16.18
CA SER A 147 -7.24 -13.25 17.43
C SER A 147 -7.04 -11.76 17.64
N GLU A 148 -8.04 -11.10 18.22
CA GLU A 148 -8.10 -9.64 18.34
C GLU A 148 -6.83 -9.00 18.94
N HIS A 149 -6.24 -9.61 19.97
CA HIS A 149 -5.02 -9.11 20.62
C HIS A 149 -3.75 -9.18 19.75
N LEU A 150 -3.78 -9.93 18.65
CA LEU A 150 -2.70 -10.00 17.65
C LEU A 150 -2.96 -9.05 16.48
N ARG A 151 -4.14 -8.45 16.37
CA ARG A 151 -4.47 -7.49 15.31
C ARG A 151 -4.14 -6.10 15.80
N TYR A 152 -2.89 -5.69 15.60
CA TYR A 152 -2.45 -4.33 15.89
C TYR A 152 -3.23 -3.34 15.02
N PRO A 153 -3.73 -2.23 15.58
CA PRO A 153 -4.34 -1.16 14.80
C PRO A 153 -3.26 -0.43 13.99
N GLY A 154 -3.66 0.10 12.84
CA GLY A 154 -2.84 1.06 12.10
C GLY A 154 -3.13 2.50 12.50
N ASP A 155 -2.53 3.42 11.75
CA ASP A 155 -2.90 4.82 11.77
C ASP A 155 -3.99 5.10 10.72
N VAL A 156 -4.79 6.14 10.94
CA VAL A 156 -5.74 6.63 9.93
C VAL A 156 -5.01 6.89 8.60
N PRO A 157 -5.55 6.47 7.45
CA PRO A 157 -6.90 5.92 7.22
C PRO A 157 -6.99 4.38 7.24
N PHE A 158 -6.00 3.69 7.80
CA PHE A 158 -5.89 2.24 7.86
C PHE A 158 -5.86 1.71 9.31
N ASP A 159 -6.55 2.39 10.22
CA ASP A 159 -6.69 2.05 11.64
C ASP A 159 -7.55 0.79 11.86
N ASP A 160 -8.59 0.58 11.04
CA ASP A 160 -9.27 -0.73 10.90
C ASP A 160 -8.44 -1.62 9.97
N TYR A 161 -7.31 -2.07 10.52
CA TYR A 161 -6.12 -2.43 9.75
C TYR A 161 -6.37 -3.37 8.57
N TYR A 162 -6.69 -4.63 8.83
CA TYR A 162 -6.83 -5.61 7.74
C TYR A 162 -8.03 -5.32 6.85
N THR A 163 -9.12 -4.79 7.38
CA THR A 163 -10.33 -4.44 6.63
C THR A 163 -10.04 -3.33 5.61
N ALA A 164 -9.41 -2.23 6.04
CA ALA A 164 -9.03 -1.12 5.19
C ALA A 164 -8.03 -1.55 4.10
N HIS A 165 -7.05 -2.39 4.47
CA HIS A 165 -6.11 -2.95 3.48
C HIS A 165 -6.80 -3.86 2.47
N LEU A 166 -7.79 -4.67 2.87
CA LEU A 166 -8.54 -5.51 1.94
C LEU A 166 -9.33 -4.67 0.93
N HIS A 167 -10.09 -3.67 1.38
CA HIS A 167 -10.81 -2.76 0.49
C HIS A 167 -9.86 -2.04 -0.48
N PHE A 168 -8.72 -1.55 0.02
CA PHE A 168 -7.72 -0.88 -0.81
C PHE A 168 -7.08 -1.82 -1.84
N LEU A 169 -6.60 -2.98 -1.40
CA LEU A 169 -5.84 -3.91 -2.26
C LEU A 169 -6.76 -4.62 -3.27
N ASN A 170 -7.99 -4.98 -2.91
CA ASN A 170 -8.98 -5.52 -3.87
C ASN A 170 -9.29 -4.49 -4.95
N ALA A 171 -9.64 -3.26 -4.56
CA ALA A 171 -9.92 -2.18 -5.51
C ALA A 171 -8.73 -1.92 -6.43
N LEU A 172 -7.52 -1.89 -5.88
CA LEU A 172 -6.29 -1.75 -6.66
C LEU A 172 -6.08 -2.90 -7.66
N ALA A 173 -6.44 -4.13 -7.29
CA ALA A 173 -6.40 -5.29 -8.19
C ALA A 173 -7.47 -5.19 -9.29
N GLY A 174 -8.42 -4.26 -9.14
CA GLY A 174 -9.53 -4.03 -10.04
C GLY A 174 -10.77 -4.83 -9.71
N ASP A 175 -10.81 -5.47 -8.54
CA ASP A 175 -11.98 -6.16 -8.01
C ASP A 175 -12.69 -5.24 -7.03
N GLU A 176 -14.03 -5.27 -6.98
CA GLU A 176 -14.78 -4.55 -5.95
C GLU A 176 -14.39 -3.05 -5.86
N VAL A 177 -14.02 -2.43 -7.00
CA VAL A 177 -13.47 -1.06 -7.05
C VAL A 177 -14.41 -0.05 -6.39
N ASP A 178 -15.70 -0.18 -6.69
CA ASP A 178 -16.72 0.70 -6.14
C ASP A 178 -16.84 0.53 -4.62
N GLU A 179 -16.84 -0.72 -4.13
CA GLU A 179 -16.93 -1.03 -2.70
C GLU A 179 -15.70 -0.54 -1.93
N GLY A 180 -14.50 -0.66 -2.52
CA GLY A 180 -13.28 -0.16 -1.92
C GLY A 180 -13.25 1.36 -1.83
N LEU A 181 -13.72 2.08 -2.85
CA LEU A 181 -13.87 3.53 -2.79
C LEU A 181 -14.96 3.96 -1.79
N ASP A 182 -16.10 3.27 -1.78
CA ASP A 182 -17.20 3.56 -0.84
C ASP A 182 -16.80 3.35 0.61
N TYR A 183 -15.95 2.37 0.90
CA TYR A 183 -15.40 2.18 2.24
C TYR A 183 -14.68 3.47 2.72
N PHE A 184 -13.74 4.00 1.93
CA PHE A 184 -13.00 5.20 2.33
C PHE A 184 -13.85 6.47 2.27
N ILE A 185 -14.79 6.59 1.32
CA ILE A 185 -15.74 7.72 1.27
C ILE A 185 -16.63 7.73 2.51
N GLY A 186 -17.21 6.58 2.88
CA GLY A 186 -18.01 6.45 4.09
C GLY A 186 -17.20 6.79 5.34
N ARG A 187 -15.93 6.38 5.40
CA ARG A 187 -15.01 6.80 6.47
C ARG A 187 -14.80 8.32 6.51
N LEU A 188 -14.59 8.95 5.36
CA LEU A 188 -14.41 10.41 5.25
C LEU A 188 -15.62 11.18 5.79
N GLU A 189 -16.83 10.69 5.56
CA GLU A 189 -18.08 11.32 6.02
C GLU A 189 -18.27 11.25 7.54
N HIS A 190 -17.75 10.20 8.18
CA HIS A 190 -17.95 9.93 9.61
C HIS A 190 -16.76 10.36 10.49
N GLU A 191 -15.64 10.78 9.89
CA GLU A 191 -14.44 11.19 10.62
C GLU A 191 -14.58 12.63 11.15
N PRO A 192 -14.61 12.85 12.48
CA PRO A 192 -14.70 14.20 13.05
C PRO A 192 -13.41 15.03 12.90
N ASP A 193 -12.23 14.42 12.97
CA ASP A 193 -10.97 15.17 12.94
C ASP A 193 -10.65 15.66 11.52
N GLU A 194 -10.23 16.92 11.40
CA GLU A 194 -9.95 17.53 10.09
C GLU A 194 -8.67 16.98 9.44
N ARG A 195 -7.63 16.68 10.24
CA ARG A 195 -6.38 16.14 9.70
C ARG A 195 -6.60 14.71 9.22
N ASP A 196 -7.35 13.93 9.97
CA ASP A 196 -7.71 12.57 9.60
C ASP A 196 -8.59 12.55 8.34
N ARG A 197 -9.57 13.47 8.21
CA ARG A 197 -10.32 13.66 6.95
C ARG A 197 -9.42 13.97 5.77
N GLN A 198 -8.40 14.81 5.93
CA GLN A 198 -7.44 15.10 4.87
C GLN A 198 -6.64 13.85 4.46
N LEU A 199 -6.18 13.04 5.41
CA LEU A 199 -5.49 11.79 5.14
C LEU A 199 -6.38 10.77 4.41
N ILE A 200 -7.63 10.62 4.84
CA ILE A 200 -8.62 9.76 4.17
C ILE A 200 -8.89 10.26 2.74
N ALA A 201 -9.11 11.56 2.58
CA ALA A 201 -9.38 12.18 1.28
C ALA A 201 -8.22 11.99 0.29
N PHE A 202 -6.97 12.06 0.77
CA PHE A 202 -5.81 11.75 -0.04
C PHE A 202 -5.78 10.30 -0.51
N VAL A 203 -6.11 9.34 0.36
CA VAL A 203 -6.17 7.92 -0.02
C VAL A 203 -7.27 7.63 -1.04
N ILE A 204 -8.43 8.30 -0.94
CA ILE A 204 -9.49 8.22 -1.95
C ILE A 204 -8.97 8.67 -3.32
N VAL A 205 -8.27 9.81 -3.36
CA VAL A 205 -7.73 10.37 -4.61
C VAL A 205 -6.61 9.50 -5.18
N ASP A 206 -5.69 9.00 -4.35
CA ASP A 206 -4.62 8.07 -4.77
C ASP A 206 -5.20 6.78 -5.37
N LEU A 207 -6.12 6.13 -4.63
CA LEU A 207 -6.75 4.88 -5.07
C LEU A 207 -7.51 5.10 -6.37
N ALA A 208 -8.36 6.13 -6.43
CA ALA A 208 -9.15 6.45 -7.62
C ALA A 208 -8.28 6.76 -8.84
N ASN A 209 -7.14 7.42 -8.65
CA ASN A 209 -6.18 7.65 -9.73
C ASN A 209 -5.63 6.34 -10.29
N ARG A 210 -5.28 5.40 -9.41
CA ARG A 210 -4.71 4.11 -9.78
C ARG A 210 -5.71 3.17 -10.44
N VAL A 211 -7.00 3.32 -10.13
CA VAL A 211 -8.08 2.47 -10.69
C VAL A 211 -8.91 3.18 -11.79
N GLY A 212 -8.58 4.43 -12.12
CA GLY A 212 -9.24 5.19 -13.20
C GLY A 212 -10.59 5.83 -12.85
N GLN A 213 -10.90 6.02 -11.56
CA GLN A 213 -12.18 6.54 -11.06
C GLN A 213 -12.10 8.00 -10.57
N ILE A 214 -11.34 8.84 -11.30
CA ILE A 214 -11.05 10.24 -10.94
C ILE A 214 -12.30 11.08 -10.63
N PRO A 215 -13.38 11.05 -11.45
CA PRO A 215 -14.53 11.92 -11.21
C PRO A 215 -15.19 11.69 -9.86
N ARG A 216 -15.34 10.43 -9.46
CA ARG A 216 -15.94 10.01 -8.19
C ARG A 216 -15.11 10.47 -7.00
N ALA A 217 -13.79 10.31 -7.07
CA ALA A 217 -12.91 10.80 -6.01
C ALA A 217 -12.98 12.32 -5.84
N LEU A 218 -12.98 13.08 -6.94
CA LEU A 218 -13.07 14.55 -6.83
C LEU A 218 -14.41 15.02 -6.29
N GLU A 219 -15.51 14.32 -6.59
CA GLU A 219 -16.82 14.63 -6.03
C GLU A 219 -16.82 14.51 -4.49
N ALA A 220 -16.24 13.43 -3.95
CA ALA A 220 -16.22 13.18 -2.51
C ALA A 220 -15.10 13.94 -1.76
N ALA A 221 -13.89 13.98 -2.32
CA ALA A 221 -12.67 14.33 -1.60
C ALA A 221 -12.12 15.74 -1.89
N ALA A 222 -12.50 16.38 -3.00
CA ALA A 222 -11.93 17.67 -3.41
C ALA A 222 -11.99 18.78 -2.33
N PRO A 223 -13.07 18.93 -1.55
CA PRO A 223 -13.13 19.95 -0.49
C PRO A 223 -12.03 19.82 0.56
N TYR A 224 -11.53 18.60 0.78
CA TYR A 224 -10.53 18.28 1.79
C TYR A 224 -9.12 18.36 1.19
N VAL A 225 -8.89 17.72 0.04
CA VAL A 225 -7.55 17.70 -0.59
C VAL A 225 -7.14 19.05 -1.20
N SER A 226 -8.09 19.92 -1.54
CA SER A 226 -7.78 21.26 -2.06
C SER A 226 -7.18 22.22 -1.04
N ARG A 227 -7.21 21.85 0.25
CA ARG A 227 -6.65 22.63 1.37
C ARG A 227 -5.41 21.98 1.99
N MET A 228 -5.00 20.84 1.46
CA MET A 228 -3.84 20.11 1.96
C MET A 228 -2.56 20.81 1.51
N GLU A 229 -1.72 21.16 2.48
CA GLU A 229 -0.35 21.58 2.23
C GLU A 229 0.56 20.34 2.27
N ASP A 230 0.96 19.90 1.09
CA ASP A 230 2.07 18.99 0.80
C ASP A 230 2.27 17.78 1.74
N HIS A 231 1.27 16.91 1.81
CA HIS A 231 1.49 15.55 2.29
C HIS A 231 2.19 14.76 1.18
N SER A 232 3.51 14.63 1.25
CA SER A 232 4.31 13.72 0.40
C SER A 232 4.42 14.07 -1.10
N GLY A 233 4.42 15.35 -1.46
CA GLY A 233 4.61 15.82 -2.85
C GLY A 233 3.31 15.90 -3.65
N PHE A 234 2.15 15.70 -3.02
CA PHE A 234 0.86 15.82 -3.68
C PHE A 234 0.46 17.29 -3.86
N SER A 235 0.06 17.64 -5.07
CA SER A 235 -0.51 18.95 -5.40
C SER A 235 -1.87 18.77 -6.05
N PHE A 236 -2.92 19.27 -5.38
CA PHE A 236 -4.28 19.24 -5.91
C PHE A 236 -4.39 19.98 -7.26
N THR A 237 -3.65 21.09 -7.41
CA THR A 237 -3.56 21.86 -8.64
C THR A 237 -2.97 21.03 -9.78
N SER A 238 -1.79 20.44 -9.57
CA SER A 238 -1.14 19.60 -10.58
C SER A 238 -2.01 18.39 -10.93
N PHE A 239 -2.65 17.77 -9.94
CA PHE A 239 -3.57 16.65 -10.12
C PHE A 239 -4.75 17.03 -11.02
N CYS A 240 -5.43 18.14 -10.73
CA CYS A 240 -6.55 18.61 -11.54
C CYS A 240 -6.13 18.93 -12.98
N ILE A 241 -4.97 19.58 -13.17
CA ILE A 241 -4.45 19.89 -14.51
C ILE A 241 -4.17 18.60 -15.29
N GLN A 242 -3.45 17.65 -14.68
CA GLN A 242 -3.10 16.38 -15.31
C GLN A 242 -4.33 15.60 -15.79
N HIS A 243 -5.42 15.65 -15.05
CA HIS A 243 -6.67 14.95 -15.38
C HIS A 243 -7.69 15.83 -16.13
N GLY A 244 -7.31 17.03 -16.57
CA GLY A 244 -8.20 17.93 -17.31
C GLY A 244 -9.37 18.50 -16.49
N ARG A 245 -9.31 18.43 -15.16
CA ARG A 245 -10.35 18.86 -14.21
C ARG A 245 -10.18 20.31 -13.75
N SER A 246 -9.94 21.19 -14.71
CA SER A 246 -9.82 22.65 -14.47
C SER A 246 -11.11 23.26 -13.89
N ASP A 247 -12.27 22.64 -14.16
CA ASP A 247 -13.57 22.97 -13.57
C ASP A 247 -13.56 22.84 -12.05
N VAL A 248 -13.06 21.71 -11.53
CA VAL A 248 -12.99 21.43 -10.09
C VAL A 248 -11.93 22.32 -9.44
N LEU A 249 -10.78 22.48 -10.09
CA LEU A 249 -9.72 23.38 -9.61
C LEU A 249 -10.24 24.79 -9.41
N GLU A 250 -10.93 25.36 -10.41
CA GLU A 250 -11.48 26.71 -10.29
C GLU A 250 -12.50 26.80 -9.16
N ALA A 251 -13.42 25.84 -9.06
CA ALA A 251 -14.47 25.83 -8.04
C ALA A 251 -13.87 25.78 -6.62
N MET A 252 -12.88 24.91 -6.38
CA MET A 252 -12.24 24.78 -5.08
C MET A 252 -11.32 25.97 -4.76
N ALA A 253 -10.56 26.46 -5.73
CA ALA A 253 -9.69 27.62 -5.54
C ALA A 253 -10.50 28.88 -5.18
N ARG A 254 -11.67 29.09 -5.82
CA ARG A 254 -12.61 30.16 -5.42
C ARG A 254 -13.13 29.98 -4.00
N LYS A 255 -13.46 28.75 -3.59
CA LYS A 255 -13.94 28.45 -2.23
C LYS A 255 -12.86 28.64 -1.16
N ASN A 256 -11.60 28.49 -1.54
CA ASN A 256 -10.45 28.60 -0.64
C ASN A 256 -9.76 29.97 -0.70
N ASP A 257 -10.30 30.94 -1.45
CA ASP A 257 -9.66 32.24 -1.73
C ASP A 257 -8.23 32.12 -2.32
N ASP A 258 -7.96 31.04 -3.04
CA ASP A 258 -6.68 30.78 -3.71
C ASP A 258 -6.65 31.45 -5.09
N VAL A 259 -6.15 32.68 -5.13
CA VAL A 259 -6.00 33.48 -6.36
C VAL A 259 -5.10 32.79 -7.39
N LEU A 260 -4.06 32.09 -6.95
CA LEU A 260 -3.12 31.42 -7.84
C LEU A 260 -3.79 30.20 -8.50
N GLY A 261 -4.54 29.42 -7.72
CA GLY A 261 -5.34 28.30 -8.22
C GLY A 261 -6.38 28.72 -9.25
N VAL A 262 -7.09 29.84 -9.01
CA VAL A 262 -8.06 30.40 -9.98
C VAL A 262 -7.37 30.84 -11.27
N ALA A 263 -6.26 31.59 -11.18
CA ALA A 263 -5.52 32.05 -12.35
C ALA A 263 -5.00 30.86 -13.17
N THR A 264 -4.49 29.83 -12.49
CA THR A 264 -4.00 28.60 -13.12
C THR A 264 -5.11 27.88 -13.89
N ALA A 265 -6.29 27.70 -13.27
CA ALA A 265 -7.44 27.06 -13.93
C ALA A 265 -7.89 27.81 -15.20
N LEU A 266 -7.94 29.15 -15.15
CA LEU A 266 -8.33 29.98 -16.30
C LEU A 266 -7.31 29.92 -17.44
N LEU A 267 -6.02 29.92 -17.13
CA LEU A 267 -4.95 29.83 -18.13
C LEU A 267 -4.96 28.46 -18.82
N THR A 268 -5.13 27.37 -18.06
CA THR A 268 -5.22 26.02 -18.62
C THR A 268 -6.44 25.85 -19.53
N ARG A 269 -7.58 26.48 -19.21
CA ARG A 269 -8.79 26.49 -20.07
C ARG A 269 -8.62 27.31 -21.35
N SER A 270 -7.79 28.35 -21.30
CA SER A 270 -7.58 29.28 -22.43
C SER A 270 -6.47 28.84 -23.38
N ALA A 271 -5.62 27.88 -22.96
CA ALA A 271 -4.60 27.30 -23.82
C ALA A 271 -5.27 26.42 -24.90
N PRO A 272 -5.06 26.69 -26.21
CA PRO A 272 -5.57 25.82 -27.26
C PRO A 272 -4.92 24.44 -27.11
N SER A 273 -5.71 23.37 -27.32
CA SER A 273 -5.24 21.98 -27.34
C SER A 273 -4.28 21.76 -28.51
N SER A 274 -3.04 22.22 -28.40
CA SER A 274 -1.97 21.80 -29.29
C SER A 274 -1.46 20.46 -28.77
N VAL A 275 -2.00 19.36 -29.32
CA VAL A 275 -1.30 18.12 -29.72
C VAL A 275 -2.34 17.25 -30.45
N THR A 276 -2.25 17.29 -31.77
CA THR A 276 -2.64 16.21 -32.68
C THR A 276 -1.36 15.83 -33.41
N THR A 277 -0.79 14.66 -33.07
CA THR A 277 -0.06 13.71 -33.95
C THR A 277 0.56 12.63 -33.11
#